data_AF-A0A8E2DJX3-F1
#
_entry.id   AF-A0A8E2DJX3-F1
#
_cell.length_a   1.000
_cell.length_b   1.000
_cell.length_c   1.000
_cell.angle_alpha   90.00
_cell.angle_beta   90.00
_cell.angle_gamma   90.00
#
_symmetry.space_group_name_H-M   'P 1'
#
loop_
_entity.id
_entity.type
_entity.pdbx_description
1 polymer ?
#
loop_
_entity_poly.entity_id
_entity_poly.type
_entity_poly.pdbx_seq_one_letter_code
_entity_poly.pdbx_strand_id
1 'polypeptide(L)'
;TYTPLTPPTRIWLGDKRSIPAIGTGNVKLNLRLDANRVRTAIVQCVYHVPEMNGNLLLVSRLTKEGYSIKFVGQGCHILKESGQIAGTAYKRGNLYILNAEPALQE
;
A
#
# COMPACT_ATOMS: atom_id res chain seq x y z
N THR A 1 -0.68 4.86 15.13
CA THR A 1 -1.36 6.12 15.50
C THR A 1 -2.32 6.52 14.41
N TYR A 2 -3.52 6.96 14.78
CA TYR A 2 -4.60 7.39 13.88
C TYR A 2 -5.00 8.83 14.21
N THR A 3 -5.27 9.62 13.18
CA THR A 3 -5.66 11.03 13.29
C THR A 3 -6.87 11.28 12.39
N PRO A 4 -8.02 11.72 12.95
CA PRO A 4 -9.16 12.16 12.15
C PRO A 4 -8.80 13.35 11.23
N LEU A 5 -9.43 13.42 10.06
CA LEU A 5 -9.29 14.54 9.13
C LEU A 5 -10.55 15.41 9.16
N THR A 6 -10.39 16.65 9.60
CA THR A 6 -11.48 17.63 9.69
C THR A 6 -11.00 18.96 9.08
N PRO A 7 -11.46 19.33 7.87
CA PRO A 7 -12.42 18.62 7.03
C PRO A 7 -11.83 17.34 6.39
N PRO A 8 -12.68 16.40 5.91
CA PRO A 8 -12.22 15.24 5.15
C PRO A 8 -11.44 15.63 3.89
N THR A 9 -10.45 14.81 3.52
CA THR A 9 -9.66 15.00 2.29
C THR A 9 -10.33 14.29 1.11
N ARG A 10 -10.45 14.97 -0.03
CA ARG A 10 -11.06 14.41 -1.23
C ARG A 10 -10.12 13.42 -1.95
N ILE A 11 -10.58 12.19 -2.17
CA ILE A 11 -9.88 11.17 -2.97
C ILE A 11 -10.59 11.01 -4.31
N TRP A 12 -9.88 11.23 -5.40
CA TRP A 12 -10.42 11.14 -6.76
C TRP A 12 -10.35 9.72 -7.30
N LEU A 13 -11.45 9.26 -7.90
CA LEU A 13 -11.57 7.97 -8.56
C LEU A 13 -11.39 8.12 -10.07
N GLY A 14 -11.06 7.01 -10.75
CA GLY A 14 -10.85 6.99 -12.20
C GLY A 14 -12.10 7.31 -13.03
N ASP A 15 -13.28 7.28 -12.42
CA ASP A 15 -14.57 7.63 -13.02
C ASP A 15 -14.98 9.09 -12.80
N LYS A 16 -14.04 9.94 -12.39
CA LYS A 16 -14.22 11.37 -12.08
C LYS A 16 -15.06 11.67 -10.83
N ARG A 17 -15.53 10.64 -10.11
CA ARG A 17 -16.14 10.85 -8.79
C ARG A 17 -15.06 11.07 -7.74
N SER A 18 -15.48 11.48 -6.55
CA SER A 18 -14.60 11.55 -5.40
C SER A 18 -15.28 11.04 -4.14
N ILE A 19 -14.48 10.46 -3.26
CA ILE A 19 -14.90 9.94 -1.96
C ILE A 19 -14.04 10.54 -0.83
N PRO A 20 -14.57 10.69 0.39
CA PRO A 20 -13.87 11.34 1.50
C PRO A 20 -12.91 10.37 2.22
N ALA A 21 -11.66 10.82 2.41
CA ALA A 21 -10.78 10.30 3.43
C ALA A 21 -11.08 11.02 4.76
N ILE A 22 -11.53 10.27 5.76
CA ILE A 22 -11.99 10.80 7.06
C ILE A 22 -10.90 10.73 8.15
N GLY A 23 -9.76 10.14 7.83
CA GLY A 23 -8.64 9.99 8.75
C GLY A 23 -7.36 9.61 8.05
N THR A 24 -6.26 9.66 8.79
CA THR A 24 -4.96 9.16 8.36
C THR A 24 -4.26 8.43 9.49
N GLY A 25 -3.42 7.46 9.16
CA GLY A 25 -2.67 6.73 10.17
C GLY A 25 -1.54 5.91 9.60
N ASN A 26 -0.79 5.28 10.50
CA ASN A 26 0.28 4.36 10.13
C ASN A 26 -0.24 2.92 10.24
N VAL A 27 -0.04 2.13 9.19
CA VAL A 27 -0.44 0.73 9.12
C VAL A 27 0.81 -0.15 9.15
N LYS A 28 0.85 -1.07 10.11
CA LYS A 28 1.92 -2.07 10.24
C LYS A 28 1.51 -3.31 9.43
N LEU A 29 2.35 -3.72 8.50
CA LEU A 29 2.11 -4.86 7.61
C LEU A 29 3.26 -5.87 7.74
N ASN A 30 2.92 -7.15 7.75
CA ASN A 30 3.87 -8.23 7.53
C ASN A 30 3.91 -8.54 6.05
N LEU A 31 5.02 -8.22 5.39
CA LEU A 31 5.25 -8.45 3.97
C LEU A 31 5.90 -9.82 3.79
N ARG A 32 5.23 -10.73 3.09
CA ARG A 32 5.78 -12.04 2.73
C ARG A 32 6.55 -11.93 1.42
N LEU A 33 7.87 -11.97 1.49
CA LEU A 33 8.75 -11.82 0.33
C LEU A 33 8.91 -13.14 -0.44
N ASP A 34 8.99 -14.25 0.30
CA ASP A 34 9.01 -15.63 -0.18
C ASP A 34 8.45 -16.57 0.91
N ALA A 35 8.56 -17.89 0.71
CA ALA A 35 7.99 -18.89 1.62
C ALA A 35 8.51 -18.78 3.07
N ASN A 36 9.76 -18.33 3.26
CA ASN A 36 10.44 -18.34 4.56
C ASN A 36 10.83 -16.94 5.05
N ARG A 37 10.58 -15.89 4.26
CA ARG A 37 10.95 -14.52 4.60
C ARG A 37 9.74 -13.62 4.73
N VAL A 38 9.48 -13.23 5.97
CA VAL A 38 8.52 -12.18 6.34
C VAL A 38 9.29 -10.95 6.83
N ARG A 39 8.86 -9.77 6.39
CA ARG A 39 9.40 -8.49 6.86
C ARG A 39 8.27 -7.59 7.32
N THR A 40 8.36 -7.10 8.54
CA THR A 40 7.45 -6.05 9.00
C THR A 40 7.82 -4.71 8.37
N ALA A 41 6.81 -4.03 7.82
CA ALA A 41 6.91 -2.68 7.28
C ALA A 41 5.84 -1.78 7.91
N ILE A 42 6.13 -0.49 8.00
CA ILE A 42 5.17 0.52 8.41
C ILE A 42 4.88 1.38 7.20
N VAL A 43 3.64 1.34 6.72
CA VAL A 43 3.14 2.27 5.70
C VAL A 43 2.62 3.49 6.42
N GLN A 44 3.26 4.63 6.20
CA GLN A 44 2.97 5.87 6.90
C GLN A 44 1.94 6.72 6.15
N CYS A 45 1.18 7.52 6.90
CA CYS A 45 0.20 8.47 6.35
C CYS A 45 -0.82 7.83 5.39
N VAL A 46 -1.31 6.64 5.73
CA VAL A 46 -2.35 5.93 4.97
C VAL A 46 -3.69 6.60 5.22
N TYR A 47 -4.42 6.94 4.17
CA TYR A 47 -5.77 7.49 4.29
C TYR A 47 -6.79 6.41 4.65
N HIS A 48 -7.64 6.71 5.62
CA HIS A 48 -8.82 5.91 5.94
C HIS A 48 -10.00 6.41 5.12
N VAL A 49 -10.43 5.59 4.16
CA VAL A 49 -11.48 5.88 3.19
C VAL A 49 -12.55 4.79 3.27
N PRO A 50 -13.58 4.93 4.12
CA PRO A 50 -14.57 3.87 4.38
C PRO A 50 -15.33 3.42 3.13
N GLU A 51 -15.52 4.32 2.17
CA GLU A 51 -16.22 4.04 0.91
C GLU A 51 -15.38 3.23 -0.11
N MET A 52 -14.11 2.93 0.22
CA MET A 52 -13.22 2.14 -0.65
C MET A 52 -13.20 0.67 -0.20
N ASN A 53 -13.51 -0.25 -1.11
CA ASN A 53 -13.57 -1.70 -0.85
C ASN A 53 -12.18 -2.37 -0.63
N GLY A 54 -11.13 -1.58 -0.42
CA GLY A 54 -9.78 -2.09 -0.27
C GLY A 54 -8.76 -0.96 -0.15
N ASN A 55 -7.56 -1.31 0.28
CA ASN A 55 -6.46 -0.35 0.37
C ASN A 55 -5.77 -0.19 -0.99
N LEU A 56 -5.43 1.06 -1.32
CA LEU A 56 -4.60 1.37 -2.48
C LEU A 56 -3.23 1.84 -2.01
N LEU A 57 -2.19 1.19 -2.52
CA LEU A 57 -0.82 1.65 -2.34
C LEU A 57 -0.43 2.51 -3.55
N LEU A 58 -0.24 3.81 -3.30
CA LEU A 58 0.08 4.76 -4.37
C LEU A 58 1.52 4.53 -4.87
N VAL A 59 1.65 4.10 -6.12
CA VAL A 59 2.95 3.93 -6.80
C VAL A 59 3.76 5.22 -6.78
N SER A 60 3.12 6.35 -7.04
CA SER A 60 3.77 7.67 -7.00
C SER A 60 4.38 8.00 -5.63
N ARG A 61 3.78 7.51 -4.54
CA ARG A 61 4.33 7.68 -3.20
C ARG A 61 5.54 6.77 -2.99
N LEU A 62 5.45 5.50 -3.40
CA LEU A 62 6.60 4.59 -3.35
C LEU A 62 7.80 5.14 -4.12
N THR A 63 7.59 5.66 -5.34
CA THR A 63 8.67 6.23 -6.16
C THR A 63 9.25 7.51 -5.57
N LYS A 64 8.43 8.34 -4.91
CA LYS A 64 8.90 9.54 -4.20
C LYS A 64 9.81 9.18 -3.02
N GLU A 65 9.55 8.05 -2.37
CA GLU A 65 10.33 7.53 -1.23
C GLU A 65 11.54 6.67 -1.69
N GLY A 66 11.90 6.69 -2.98
CA GLY A 66 13.09 6.00 -3.51
C GLY A 66 12.90 4.52 -3.81
N TYR A 67 11.66 4.02 -3.81
CA TYR A 67 11.37 2.65 -4.25
C TYR A 67 11.10 2.61 -5.75
N SER A 68 11.51 1.53 -6.41
CA SER A 68 11.10 1.23 -7.79
C SER A 68 10.14 0.05 -7.81
N ILE A 69 9.23 0.04 -8.79
CA ILE A 69 8.28 -1.06 -8.99
C ILE A 69 8.63 -1.73 -10.31
N LYS A 70 8.95 -3.02 -10.27
CA LYS A 70 9.21 -3.84 -11.45
C LYS A 70 8.06 -4.82 -11.65
N PHE A 71 7.24 -4.58 -12.66
CA PHE A 71 6.21 -5.51 -13.09
C PHE A 71 6.84 -6.68 -13.83
N VAL A 72 6.53 -7.91 -13.41
CA VAL A 72 7.15 -9.14 -13.93
C VAL A 72 6.09 -10.24 -14.05
N GLY A 73 5.91 -10.81 -15.25
CA GLY A 73 5.02 -11.95 -15.48
C GLY A 73 3.67 -11.85 -14.76
N GLN A 74 3.52 -12.64 -13.69
CA GLN A 74 2.29 -12.77 -12.89
C GLN A 74 2.20 -11.84 -11.66
N GLY A 75 3.07 -10.83 -11.53
CA GLY A 75 3.11 -9.97 -10.35
C GLY A 75 4.00 -8.74 -10.48
N CYS A 76 4.44 -8.19 -9.35
CA CYS A 76 5.45 -7.14 -9.32
C CYS A 76 6.32 -7.21 -8.07
N HIS A 77 7.53 -6.66 -8.19
CA HIS A 77 8.47 -6.48 -7.10
C HIS A 77 8.60 -5.00 -6.77
N ILE A 78 8.54 -4.67 -5.49
CA ILE A 78 8.90 -3.35 -4.96
C ILE A 78 10.35 -3.46 -4.51
N LEU A 79 11.22 -2.64 -5.08
CA LEU A 79 12.66 -2.68 -4.88
C LEU A 79 13.12 -1.41 -4.16
N LYS A 80 14.07 -1.57 -3.24
CA LYS A 80 14.86 -0.45 -2.73
C LYS A 80 15.82 0.04 -3.80
N GLU A 81 16.39 1.22 -3.61
CA GLU A 81 17.49 1.74 -4.44
C GLU A 81 18.67 0.77 -4.53
N SER A 82 18.96 0.02 -3.46
CA SER A 82 20.00 -1.02 -3.45
C SER A 82 19.71 -2.26 -4.31
N GLY A 83 18.54 -2.32 -4.97
CA GLY A 83 18.07 -3.47 -5.73
C GLY A 83 17.46 -4.59 -4.88
N GLN A 84 17.48 -4.47 -3.55
CA GLN A 84 16.85 -5.46 -2.66
C GLN A 84 15.33 -5.39 -2.73
N ILE A 85 14.67 -6.56 -2.70
CA ILE A 85 13.21 -6.66 -2.64
C ILE A 85 12.70 -6.17 -1.28
N ALA A 86 11.90 -5.11 -1.31
CA ALA A 86 11.16 -4.57 -0.17
C ALA A 86 9.77 -5.20 -0.03
N GLY A 87 9.16 -5.66 -1.13
CA GLY A 87 7.85 -6.29 -1.15
C GLY A 87 7.56 -6.98 -2.48
N THR A 88 6.61 -7.91 -2.49
CA THR A 88 6.14 -8.60 -3.70
C THR A 88 4.62 -8.51 -3.77
N ALA A 89 4.08 -8.52 -4.98
CA ALA A 89 2.64 -8.56 -5.23
C ALA A 89 2.34 -9.56 -6.34
N TYR A 90 1.18 -10.19 -6.28
CA TYR A 90 0.67 -11.07 -7.33
C TYR A 90 -0.50 -10.43 -8.06
N LYS A 91 -0.72 -10.82 -9.31
CA LYS A 91 -1.84 -10.34 -10.10
C LYS A 91 -3.11 -11.13 -9.78
N ARG A 92 -4.21 -10.44 -9.50
CA ARG A 92 -5.55 -11.02 -9.38
C ARG A 92 -6.51 -10.19 -10.22
N GLY A 93 -6.97 -10.77 -11.34
CA GLY A 93 -7.69 -10.00 -12.37
C GLY A 93 -6.81 -8.89 -12.93
N ASN A 94 -7.26 -7.64 -12.82
CA ASN A 94 -6.52 -6.45 -13.29
C ASN A 94 -5.79 -5.70 -12.18
N LEU A 95 -5.73 -6.25 -10.96
CA LEU A 95 -5.09 -5.63 -9.81
C LEU A 95 -3.83 -6.38 -9.39
N TYR A 96 -2.88 -5.65 -8.81
CA TYR A 96 -1.74 -6.21 -8.11
C TYR A 96 -2.04 -6.20 -6.61
N ILE A 97 -2.08 -7.38 -6.01
CA ILE A 97 -2.36 -7.58 -4.60
C ILE A 97 -1.03 -7.79 -3.88
N LEU A 98 -0.71 -6.89 -2.97
CA LEU A 98 0.49 -6.97 -2.16
C LEU A 98 0.45 -8.26 -1.32
N ASN A 99 1.57 -9.00 -1.29
CA ASN A 99 1.75 -10.13 -0.38
C ASN A 99 1.97 -9.61 1.04
N ALA A 100 0.88 -9.18 1.68
CA ALA A 100 0.89 -8.56 2.98
C ALA A 100 -0.31 -8.97 3.81
N GLU A 101 -0.09 -9.05 5.11
CA GLU A 101 -1.14 -9.19 6.12
C GLU A 101 -0.97 -8.10 7.18
N PRO A 102 -2.05 -7.63 7.83
CA PRO A 102 -1.94 -6.75 8.98
C PRO A 102 -1.04 -7.39 10.04
N ALA A 103 -0.01 -6.67 10.49
CA ALA A 103 0.69 -7.09 11.69
C ALA A 103 -0.21 -6.77 12.88
N LEU A 104 -0.64 -7.80 13.64
CA LEU A 104 -1.40 -7.60 14.86
C LEU A 104 -0.63 -6.62 15.78
N GLN A 105 -1.35 -5.66 16.33
CA GLN A 105 -0.84 -4.82 17.41
C GLN A 105 -0.88 -5.67 18.67
N GLU A 106 0.29 -5.92 19.28
CA GLU A 106 0.37 -6.34 20.69
C GLU A 106 -0.12 -5.21 21.60
#